data_AF-A0AA38XY90-F1
#
_entry.id   AF-A0AA38XY90-F1
#
_cell.length_a   1.000
_cell.length_b   1.000
_cell.length_c   1.000
_cell.angle_alpha   90.00
_cell.angle_beta   90.00
_cell.angle_gamma   90.00
#
_symmetry.space_group_name_H-M   'P 1'
#
loop_
_entity.id
_entity.type
_entity.pdbx_description
1 polymer ?
#
loop_
_entity_poly.entity_id
_entity_poly.type
_entity_poly.pdbx_seq_one_letter_code
_entity_poly.pdbx_strand_id
1 'polypeptide(L)'
;MEATRAVTKMKATITQRFFFDDGEADAESDCRFCFFWLKTESGEWKARYVRHWYEKDKLIPVNPNKIPSLDEEALRKFPSGYRYLAYCQEKTMGVKVLLDMPGHRREQSDLPGSFKKCGDKHDLLYWQCKKWVEGAEDLEF
;
A
#
# COMPACT_ATOMS: atom_id res chain seq x y z
N MET A 1 -3.88 32.04 -15.00
CA MET A 1 -4.01 31.64 -13.57
C MET A 1 -2.81 30.78 -13.23
N GLU A 2 -2.17 31.02 -12.08
CA GLU A 2 -1.17 30.09 -11.57
C GLU A 2 -1.85 28.83 -11.00
N ALA A 3 -1.23 27.66 -11.18
CA ALA A 3 -1.73 26.43 -10.58
C ALA A 3 -1.50 26.43 -9.06
N THR A 4 -2.56 26.15 -8.29
CA THR A 4 -2.52 26.06 -6.82
C THR A 4 -2.58 24.62 -6.30
N ARG A 5 -2.79 23.64 -7.19
CA ARG A 5 -2.94 22.23 -6.87
C ARG A 5 -2.15 21.36 -7.85
N ALA A 6 -1.55 20.29 -7.34
CA ALA A 6 -0.88 19.30 -8.16
C ALA A 6 -1.01 17.90 -7.57
N VAL A 7 -0.74 16.88 -8.39
CA VAL A 7 -0.63 15.50 -7.96
C VAL A 7 0.69 14.91 -8.44
N THR A 8 1.31 14.07 -7.62
CA THR A 8 2.47 13.27 -8.04
C THR A 8 2.17 11.81 -7.78
N LYS A 9 2.42 10.98 -8.79
CA LYS A 9 2.33 9.52 -8.68
C LYS A 9 3.74 8.94 -8.73
N MET A 10 4.09 8.16 -7.73
CA MET A 10 5.41 7.55 -7.59
C MET A 10 5.27 6.05 -7.36
N LYS A 11 6.05 5.25 -8.07
CA LYS A 11 6.23 3.84 -7.72
C LYS A 11 7.22 3.76 -6.57
N ALA A 12 6.90 3.01 -5.53
CA ALA A 12 7.75 2.82 -4.36
C ALA A 12 7.74 1.35 -3.94
N THR A 13 8.71 0.98 -3.12
CA THR A 13 8.74 -0.31 -2.43
C THR A 13 8.84 -0.01 -0.94
N ILE A 14 7.89 -0.50 -0.15
CA ILE A 14 7.96 -0.47 1.31
C ILE A 14 8.80 -1.67 1.72
N THR A 15 9.88 -1.42 2.46
CA THR A 15 10.80 -2.44 2.95
C THR A 15 10.82 -2.43 4.47
N GLN A 16 10.64 -3.60 5.08
CA GLN A 16 10.68 -3.75 6.53
C GLN A 16 11.26 -5.13 6.90
N ARG A 17 12.22 -5.12 7.82
CA ARG A 17 12.79 -6.35 8.39
C ARG A 17 11.98 -6.83 9.58
N PHE A 18 11.77 -8.14 9.64
CA PHE A 18 11.09 -8.82 10.74
C PHE A 18 11.95 -9.95 11.29
N PHE A 19 11.82 -10.15 12.61
CA PHE A 19 12.52 -11.19 13.36
C PHE A 19 11.51 -12.24 13.82
N PHE A 20 11.88 -13.51 13.67
CA PHE A 20 11.13 -14.69 14.06
C PHE A 20 12.01 -15.55 14.97
N ASP A 21 11.44 -16.54 15.64
CA ASP A 21 12.18 -17.43 16.53
C ASP A 21 13.25 -18.25 15.78
N ASP A 22 13.00 -18.57 14.50
CA ASP A 22 13.82 -19.43 13.64
C ASP A 22 14.59 -18.68 12.53
N GLY A 23 14.49 -17.35 12.45
CA GLY A 23 15.19 -16.56 11.44
C GLY A 23 14.74 -15.11 11.34
N GLU A 24 15.21 -14.43 10.30
CA GLU A 24 14.78 -13.06 9.96
C GLU A 24 14.50 -12.96 8.47
N ALA A 25 13.54 -12.11 8.10
CA ALA A 25 13.17 -11.89 6.71
C ALA A 25 12.78 -10.43 6.45
N ASP A 26 13.08 -9.97 5.24
CA ASP A 26 12.69 -8.68 4.72
C ASP A 26 11.39 -8.83 3.94
N ALA A 27 10.34 -8.10 4.37
CA ALA A 27 9.13 -7.94 3.58
C ALA A 27 9.32 -6.76 2.63
N GLU A 28 9.07 -7.00 1.35
CA GLU A 28 9.12 -5.97 0.32
C GLU A 28 7.78 -5.88 -0.41
N SER A 29 7.08 -4.75 -0.25
CA SER A 29 5.79 -4.50 -0.90
C SER A 29 5.91 -3.38 -1.93
N ASP A 30 5.77 -3.74 -3.20
CA ASP A 30 5.65 -2.80 -4.30
C ASP A 30 4.30 -2.10 -4.21
N CYS A 31 4.31 -0.78 -4.24
CA CYS A 31 3.13 0.05 -4.15
C CYS A 31 3.28 1.30 -5.01
N ARG A 32 2.20 2.08 -5.11
CA ARG A 32 2.25 3.40 -5.71
C ARG A 32 1.67 4.42 -4.77
N PHE A 33 2.41 5.49 -4.56
CA PHE A 33 1.98 6.64 -3.78
C PHE A 33 1.44 7.73 -4.71
N CYS A 34 0.34 8.34 -4.29
CA CYS A 34 -0.17 9.58 -4.82
C CYS A 34 -0.07 10.65 -3.74
N PHE A 35 0.73 11.68 -4.01
CA PHE A 35 0.82 12.88 -3.21
C PHE A 35 -0.09 13.96 -3.79
N PHE A 36 -0.85 14.60 -2.91
CA PHE A 36 -1.78 15.68 -3.24
C PHE A 36 -1.18 16.98 -2.72
N TRP A 37 -0.74 17.83 -3.64
CA TRP A 37 0.00 19.06 -3.32
C TRP A 37 -0.92 20.27 -3.36
N LEU A 38 -0.77 21.13 -2.37
CA LEU A 38 -1.42 22.43 -2.29
C LEU A 38 -0.35 23.52 -2.20
N LYS A 39 -0.48 24.56 -3.03
CA LYS A 39 0.33 25.78 -2.92
C LYS A 39 -0.26 26.64 -1.80
N THR A 40 0.53 26.97 -0.79
CA THR A 40 0.13 27.83 0.33
C THR A 40 -0.03 29.28 -0.14
N GLU A 41 -0.64 30.12 0.69
CA GLU A 41 -0.74 31.58 0.45
C GLU A 41 0.63 32.25 0.32
N SER A 42 1.64 31.73 1.02
CA SER A 42 3.05 32.16 0.89
C SER A 42 3.75 31.66 -0.39
N GLY A 43 3.07 30.86 -1.21
CA GLY A 43 3.60 30.34 -2.47
C GLY A 43 4.35 29.01 -2.37
N GLU A 44 4.42 28.38 -1.19
CA GLU A 44 5.13 27.11 -0.96
C GLU A 44 4.27 25.90 -1.34
N TRP A 45 4.88 24.85 -1.89
CA TRP A 45 4.17 23.59 -2.15
C TRP A 45 4.29 22.64 -0.96
N LYS A 46 3.15 22.15 -0.46
CA LYS A 46 3.10 21.17 0.64
C LYS A 46 2.24 19.97 0.27
N ALA A 47 2.66 18.79 0.71
CA ALA A 47 1.87 17.58 0.59
C ALA A 47 0.72 17.66 1.60
N ARG A 48 -0.51 17.86 1.11
CA ARG A 48 -1.71 17.94 1.94
C ARG A 48 -2.21 16.55 2.33
N TYR A 49 -2.17 15.62 1.37
CA TYR A 49 -2.56 14.23 1.56
C TYR A 49 -1.58 13.29 0.87
N VAL A 50 -1.47 12.09 1.42
CA VAL A 50 -0.76 10.97 0.81
C VAL A 50 -1.68 9.76 0.82
N ARG A 51 -1.76 9.07 -0.31
CA ARG A 51 -2.50 7.81 -0.46
C ARG A 51 -1.64 6.84 -1.22
N HIS A 52 -1.90 5.55 -1.04
CA HIS A 52 -1.21 4.52 -1.79
C HIS A 52 -2.11 3.32 -2.07
N TRP A 53 -1.72 2.55 -3.07
CA TRP A 53 -2.25 1.21 -3.29
C TRP A 53 -1.12 0.20 -3.38
N TYR A 54 -1.41 -1.00 -2.91
CA TYR A 54 -0.48 -2.11 -2.93
C TYR A 54 -0.57 -2.85 -4.26
N GLU A 55 0.59 -3.14 -4.83
CA GLU A 55 0.67 -3.86 -6.09
C GLU A 55 0.99 -5.31 -5.85
N LYS A 56 2.09 -5.66 -5.18
CA LYS A 56 2.51 -7.04 -4.89
C LYS A 56 3.50 -7.01 -3.76
N ASP A 57 3.64 -8.12 -3.05
CA ASP A 57 4.72 -8.26 -2.08
C ASP A 57 5.40 -9.62 -2.14
N LYS A 58 6.51 -9.71 -1.41
CA LYS A 58 7.33 -10.89 -1.22
C LYS A 58 7.98 -10.83 0.16
N LEU A 59 8.32 -11.99 0.69
CA LEU A 59 9.13 -12.14 1.89
C LEU A 59 10.44 -12.82 1.51
N ILE A 60 11.57 -12.23 1.89
CA ILE A 60 12.91 -12.72 1.55
C ILE A 60 13.65 -13.05 2.85
N PRO A 61 14.00 -14.31 3.11
CA PRO A 61 14.88 -14.67 4.22
C PRO A 61 16.21 -13.93 4.10
N VAL A 62 16.65 -13.25 5.16
CA VAL A 62 17.93 -12.51 5.14
C VAL A 62 19.09 -13.49 5.05
N ASN A 63 19.00 -14.60 5.80
CA ASN A 63 19.91 -15.73 5.69
C ASN A 63 19.21 -16.85 4.92
N PRO A 64 19.66 -17.22 3.72
CA PRO A 64 19.01 -18.27 2.92
C PRO A 64 19.11 -19.67 3.56
N ASN A 65 19.97 -19.86 4.56
CA ASN A 65 20.06 -21.10 5.35
C ASN A 65 19.13 -21.09 6.58
N LYS A 66 18.41 -19.99 6.84
CA LYS A 66 17.46 -19.82 7.96
C LYS A 66 16.16 -19.19 7.46
N ILE A 67 15.35 -20.01 6.80
CA ILE A 67 14.05 -19.62 6.25
C ILE A 67 13.00 -19.69 7.37
N PRO A 68 12.35 -18.57 7.75
CA PRO A 68 11.32 -18.60 8.79
C PRO A 68 10.11 -19.44 8.38
N SER A 69 9.56 -20.20 9.33
CA SER A 69 8.31 -20.93 9.14
C SER A 69 7.11 -19.97 9.20
N LEU A 70 6.22 -20.07 8.22
CA LEU A 70 5.02 -19.24 8.13
C LEU A 70 3.74 -20.06 8.27
N ASP A 71 2.74 -19.47 8.90
CA ASP A 71 1.39 -20.04 8.99
C ASP A 71 0.59 -19.71 7.70
N GLU A 72 0.48 -20.71 6.82
CA GLU A 72 -0.23 -20.61 5.55
C GLU A 72 -1.73 -20.32 5.69
N GLU A 73 -2.38 -20.79 6.76
CA GLU A 73 -3.81 -20.51 7.00
C GLU A 73 -4.03 -19.07 7.42
N ALA A 74 -3.12 -18.52 8.24
CA ALA A 74 -3.13 -17.11 8.59
C ALA A 74 -2.80 -16.23 7.37
N LEU A 75 -1.81 -16.60 6.55
CA LEU A 75 -1.42 -15.85 5.35
C LEU A 75 -2.58 -15.69 4.35
N ARG A 76 -3.44 -16.70 4.19
CA ARG A 76 -4.61 -16.65 3.28
C ARG A 76 -5.62 -15.56 3.63
N LYS A 77 -5.57 -15.01 4.85
CA LYS A 77 -6.47 -13.95 5.30
C LYS A 77 -6.07 -12.56 4.79
N PHE A 78 -4.87 -12.41 4.24
CA PHE A 78 -4.34 -11.12 3.80
C PHE A 78 -4.27 -10.97 2.26
N PRO A 79 -4.51 -9.75 1.73
CA PRO A 79 -4.48 -9.49 0.29
C PRO A 79 -3.13 -9.70 -0.38
N SER A 80 -3.13 -10.23 -1.61
CA SER A 80 -1.89 -10.57 -2.33
C SER A 80 -0.97 -9.38 -2.59
N GLY A 81 -1.49 -8.15 -2.54
CA GLY A 81 -0.70 -6.93 -2.69
C GLY A 81 0.27 -6.67 -1.54
N TYR A 82 -0.06 -7.13 -0.33
CA TYR A 82 0.65 -6.81 0.92
C TYR A 82 0.53 -7.92 1.97
N ARG A 83 0.42 -9.18 1.52
CA ARG A 83 0.12 -10.35 2.35
C ARG A 83 1.18 -10.58 3.41
N TYR A 84 2.43 -10.64 3.00
CA TYR A 84 3.56 -10.91 3.87
C TYR A 84 3.86 -9.71 4.76
N LEU A 85 3.75 -8.49 4.24
CA LEU A 85 3.89 -7.29 5.07
C LEU A 85 2.84 -7.28 6.18
N ALA A 86 1.56 -7.48 5.85
CA ALA A 86 0.48 -7.54 6.81
C ALA A 86 0.66 -8.67 7.83
N TYR A 87 0.95 -9.88 7.36
CA TYR A 87 1.20 -11.04 8.22
C TYR A 87 2.29 -10.75 9.25
N CYS A 88 3.43 -10.20 8.80
CA CYS A 88 4.54 -9.89 9.69
C CYS A 88 4.19 -8.79 10.69
N GLN A 89 3.49 -7.73 10.25
CA GLN A 89 3.03 -6.65 11.12
C GLN A 89 2.08 -7.18 12.21
N GLU A 90 1.07 -7.97 11.87
CA GLU A 90 0.17 -8.52 12.88
C GLU A 90 0.89 -9.49 13.82
N LYS A 91 1.76 -10.35 13.29
CA LYS A 91 2.43 -11.40 14.07
C LYS A 91 3.48 -10.85 15.03
N THR A 92 4.23 -9.82 14.62
CA THR A 92 5.39 -9.32 15.39
C THR A 92 5.12 -8.01 16.12
N MET A 93 4.19 -7.19 15.64
CA MET A 93 3.91 -5.86 16.19
C MET A 93 2.58 -5.79 16.95
N GLY A 94 1.74 -6.85 16.89
CA GLY A 94 0.45 -6.88 17.58
C GLY A 94 -0.57 -5.85 17.06
N VAL A 95 -0.37 -5.36 15.84
CA VAL A 95 -1.30 -4.43 15.18
C VAL A 95 -2.36 -5.20 14.41
N LYS A 96 -3.51 -4.55 14.15
CA LYS A 96 -4.52 -5.07 13.23
C LYS A 96 -4.46 -4.28 11.93
N VAL A 97 -4.21 -4.97 10.82
CA VAL A 97 -4.08 -4.32 9.51
C VAL A 97 -5.44 -4.16 8.83
N LEU A 98 -5.56 -3.12 8.00
CA LEU A 98 -6.71 -2.95 7.12
C LEU A 98 -6.61 -3.93 5.95
N LEU A 99 -7.71 -4.63 5.65
CA LEU A 99 -7.78 -5.67 4.60
C LEU A 99 -8.40 -5.17 3.28
N ASP A 100 -8.81 -3.91 3.25
CA ASP A 100 -9.50 -3.27 2.12
C ASP A 100 -8.71 -2.07 1.60
N MET A 101 -7.39 -2.07 1.79
CA MET A 101 -6.50 -1.08 1.19
C MET A 101 -6.61 -1.14 -0.34
N PRO A 102 -6.54 0.01 -1.04
CA PRO A 102 -6.54 0.03 -2.50
C PRO A 102 -5.50 -0.93 -3.08
N GLY A 103 -5.90 -1.69 -4.10
CA GLY A 103 -5.08 -2.75 -4.70
C GLY A 103 -4.94 -2.61 -6.21
N HIS A 104 -4.03 -3.39 -6.79
CA HIS A 104 -3.90 -3.53 -8.23
C HIS A 104 -5.14 -4.19 -8.85
N ARG A 105 -5.47 -3.85 -10.11
CA ARG A 105 -6.63 -4.41 -10.83
C ARG A 105 -6.68 -5.94 -10.87
N ARG A 106 -5.55 -6.61 -10.71
CA ARG A 106 -5.48 -8.08 -10.65
C ARG A 106 -6.25 -8.67 -9.46
N GLU A 107 -6.42 -7.90 -8.40
CA GLU A 107 -7.23 -8.28 -7.23
C GLU A 107 -8.72 -8.43 -7.56
N GLN A 108 -9.17 -7.99 -8.75
CA GLN A 108 -10.53 -8.22 -9.26
C GLN A 108 -10.70 -9.58 -9.96
N SER A 109 -9.63 -10.36 -10.14
CA SER A 109 -9.66 -11.64 -10.83
C SER A 109 -9.92 -12.80 -9.87
N ASP A 110 -10.20 -13.99 -10.43
CA ASP A 110 -10.30 -15.24 -9.67
C ASP A 110 -8.92 -15.85 -9.31
N LEU A 111 -7.84 -15.05 -9.39
CA LEU A 111 -6.50 -15.53 -9.04
C LEU A 111 -6.40 -15.82 -7.53
N PRO A 112 -5.63 -16.84 -7.11
CA PRO A 112 -5.46 -17.19 -5.71
C PRO A 112 -5.07 -16.02 -4.82
N GLY A 113 -5.91 -15.76 -3.81
CA GLY A 113 -5.70 -14.71 -2.83
C GLY A 113 -5.90 -13.29 -3.37
N SER A 114 -6.70 -13.15 -4.44
CA SER A 114 -7.29 -11.89 -4.87
C SER A 114 -8.35 -11.41 -3.88
N PHE A 115 -8.35 -10.12 -3.57
CA PHE A 115 -9.32 -9.48 -2.69
C PHE A 115 -10.09 -8.43 -3.48
N LYS A 116 -11.29 -8.82 -3.94
CA LYS A 116 -12.13 -7.97 -4.79
C LYS A 116 -12.32 -6.55 -4.22
N LYS A 117 -12.47 -6.40 -2.90
CA LYS A 117 -12.58 -5.09 -2.23
C LYS A 117 -11.36 -4.19 -2.46
N CYS A 118 -10.16 -4.76 -2.50
CA CYS A 118 -8.93 -4.02 -2.83
C CYS A 118 -8.95 -3.59 -4.30
N GLY A 119 -9.33 -4.51 -5.19
CA GLY A 119 -9.42 -4.26 -6.63
C GLY A 119 -10.50 -3.24 -7.01
N ASP A 120 -11.65 -3.24 -6.34
CA ASP A 120 -12.75 -2.28 -6.56
C ASP A 120 -12.31 -0.84 -6.27
N LYS A 121 -11.31 -0.66 -5.38
CA LYS A 121 -10.69 0.64 -5.07
C LYS A 121 -9.54 1.02 -6.00
N HIS A 122 -9.23 0.24 -7.05
CA HIS A 122 -8.12 0.53 -7.97
C HIS A 122 -8.25 1.93 -8.61
N ASP A 123 -9.44 2.22 -9.15
CA ASP A 123 -9.68 3.48 -9.85
C ASP A 123 -9.99 4.63 -8.89
N LEU A 124 -10.34 4.34 -7.64
CA LEU A 124 -10.69 5.34 -6.63
C LEU A 124 -9.60 6.40 -6.49
N LEU A 125 -8.33 5.99 -6.45
CA LEU A 125 -7.24 6.94 -6.24
C LEU A 125 -7.02 7.83 -7.48
N TYR A 126 -7.27 7.33 -8.70
CA TYR A 126 -7.24 8.18 -9.90
C TYR A 126 -8.38 9.19 -9.90
N TRP A 127 -9.58 8.78 -9.50
CA TRP A 127 -10.72 9.69 -9.37
C TRP A 127 -10.49 10.74 -8.29
N GLN A 128 -9.87 10.38 -7.17
CA GLN A 128 -9.44 11.34 -6.14
C GLN A 128 -8.40 12.32 -6.69
N CYS A 129 -7.38 11.85 -7.42
CA CYS A 129 -6.39 12.72 -8.06
C CYS A 129 -7.04 13.72 -9.03
N LYS A 130 -8.00 13.25 -9.84
CA LYS A 130 -8.76 14.10 -10.77
C LYS A 130 -9.57 15.16 -10.01
N LYS A 131 -10.39 14.74 -9.04
CA LYS A 131 -11.19 15.64 -8.19
C LYS A 131 -10.32 16.69 -7.50
N TRP A 132 -9.12 16.31 -7.03
CA TRP A 132 -8.19 17.23 -6.40
C TRP A 132 -7.76 18.37 -7.32
N VAL A 133 -7.28 18.05 -8.53
CA VAL A 133 -6.82 19.07 -9.48
C VAL A 133 -7.98 19.89 -10.05
N GLU A 134 -9.21 19.35 -10.03
CA GLU A 134 -10.45 20.06 -10.37
C GLU A 134 -10.97 20.96 -9.23
N GLY A 135 -10.31 20.99 -8.07
CA GLY A 135 -10.60 21.94 -7.00
C GLY A 135 -11.52 21.42 -5.88
N ALA A 136 -11.77 20.11 -5.80
CA ALA A 136 -12.55 19.55 -4.69
C ALA A 136 -11.95 19.92 -3.33
N GLU A 137 -12.77 20.44 -2.42
CA GLU A 137 -12.36 20.79 -1.05
C GLU A 137 -12.21 19.55 -0.18
N ASP A 138 -13.16 18.62 -0.33
CA ASP A 138 -13.16 17.33 0.34
C ASP A 138 -12.97 16.18 -0.66
N LEU A 139 -12.05 15.29 -0.31
CA LEU A 139 -11.92 13.99 -0.93
C LEU A 139 -12.42 12.99 0.09
N GLU A 140 -13.49 12.25 -0.22
CA GLU A 140 -13.86 11.09 0.58
C GLU A 140 -12.71 10.08 0.53
N PHE A 141 -12.19 9.75 1.71
CA PHE A 141 -11.00 8.93 1.88
C PHE A 141 -11.31 7.70 2.71
#